data_AF-A0A3M1IEP8-F1
#
_entry.id   AF-A0A3M1IEP8-F1
#
_cell.length_a   1.000
_cell.length_b   1.000
_cell.length_c   1.000
_cell.angle_alpha   90.00
_cell.angle_beta   90.00
_cell.angle_gamma   90.00
#
_symmetry.space_group_name_H-M   'P 1'
#
loop_
_entity.id
_entity.type
_entity.pdbx_description
1 polymer ?
#
loop_
_entity_poly.entity_id
_entity_poly.type
_entity_poly.pdbx_seq_one_letter_code
_entity_poly.pdbx_strand_id
1 'polypeptide(L)'
;QILPFAIGAYGVVTLFQLITLPVEYDASRRAKVVLTRLGLVSDREVAAVSAVLSAAALTYVAALISSILELLRLILIARYFGGDD
;
A
#
# COMPACT_ATOMS: atom_id res chain seq x y z
N GLN A 1 14.60 10.17 22.69
CA GLN A 1 13.34 9.54 23.15
C GLN A 1 12.29 9.36 22.03
N ILE A 2 12.16 10.30 21.09
CA ILE A 2 11.18 10.24 19.98
C ILE A 2 11.46 9.17 18.90
N LEU A 3 12.74 8.87 18.62
CA LEU A 3 13.16 7.95 17.56
C LEU A 3 12.63 6.50 17.69
N PRO A 4 12.73 5.81 18.85
CA PRO A 4 12.19 4.45 18.99
C PRO A 4 10.67 4.40 18.87
N PHE A 5 9.96 5.44 19.35
CA PHE A 5 8.51 5.55 19.18
C PHE A 5 8.13 5.68 17.70
N ALA A 6 8.86 6.51 16.94
CA ALA A 6 8.65 6.65 15.50
C ALA A 6 8.87 5.32 14.74
N ILE A 7 9.94 4.58 15.07
CA ILE A 7 10.22 3.26 14.48
C ILE A 7 9.07 2.28 14.77
N GLY A 8 8.59 2.23 16.02
CA GLY A 8 7.46 1.38 16.40
C GLY A 8 6.18 1.74 15.64
N ALA A 9 5.85 3.03 15.55
CA ALA A 9 4.66 3.52 14.85
C ALA A 9 4.72 3.21 13.34
N TYR A 10 5.85 3.49 12.67
CA TYR A 10 6.03 3.14 11.26
C TYR A 10 6.01 1.63 11.02
N GLY A 11 6.53 0.83 11.94
CA GLY A 11 6.44 -0.62 11.89
C GLY A 11 4.99 -1.12 11.90
N VAL A 12 4.14 -0.58 12.77
CA VAL A 12 2.71 -0.91 12.82
C VAL A 12 1.98 -0.50 11.54
N VAL A 13 2.23 0.72 11.05
CA VAL A 13 1.62 1.21 9.79
C VAL A 13 2.03 0.32 8.61
N THR A 14 3.31 0.00 8.49
CA THR A 14 3.85 -0.86 7.42
C THR A 14 3.22 -2.25 7.47
N LEU A 15 3.11 -2.85 8.66
CA LEU A 15 2.49 -4.16 8.84
C LEU A 15 1.00 -4.13 8.45
N PHE A 16 0.27 -3.10 8.87
CA PHE A 16 -1.13 -2.94 8.51
C PHE A 16 -1.33 -2.79 7.00
N GLN A 17 -0.49 -1.98 6.35
CA GLN A 17 -0.49 -1.83 4.89
C GLN A 17 -0.19 -3.15 4.18
N LEU A 18 0.78 -3.94 4.68
CA LEU A 18 1.11 -5.26 4.13
C LEU A 18 -0.07 -6.24 4.21
N ILE A 19 -0.76 -6.28 5.34
CA ILE A 19 -1.93 -7.16 5.56
C ILE A 19 -3.15 -6.71 4.74
N THR A 20 -3.29 -5.41 4.50
CA THR A 20 -4.44 -4.84 3.76
C THR A 20 -4.27 -4.96 2.25
N LEU A 21 -3.03 -5.01 1.76
CA LEU A 21 -2.74 -5.05 0.32
C LEU A 21 -3.44 -6.20 -0.44
N PRO A 22 -3.50 -7.46 0.06
CA PRO A 22 -4.28 -8.52 -0.58
C PRO A 22 -5.78 -8.21 -0.72
N VAL A 23 -6.40 -7.56 0.27
CA VAL A 23 -7.83 -7.27 0.23
C VAL A 23 -8.17 -6.18 -0.79
N GLU A 24 -7.25 -5.23 -1.01
CA GLU A 24 -7.38 -4.20 -2.05
C GLU A 24 -7.32 -4.80 -3.45
N TYR A 25 -6.42 -5.77 -3.68
CA TYR A 25 -6.37 -6.49 -4.95
C TYR A 25 -7.63 -7.31 -5.22
N ASP A 26 -8.17 -7.98 -4.20
CA ASP A 26 -9.43 -8.70 -4.32
C ASP A 26 -10.60 -7.76 -4.56
N ALA A 27 -10.65 -6.62 -3.87
CA ALA A 27 -11.66 -5.59 -4.07
C ALA A 27 -11.66 -5.07 -5.52
N SER A 28 -10.49 -4.74 -6.08
CA SER A 28 -10.38 -4.31 -7.48
C SER A 28 -10.83 -5.39 -8.47
N ARG A 29 -10.57 -6.69 -8.18
CA ARG A 29 -11.04 -7.80 -9.02
C ARG A 29 -12.55 -7.97 -8.94
N ARG A 30 -13.12 -7.95 -7.73
CA ARG A 30 -14.56 -8.04 -7.51
C ARG A 30 -15.32 -6.86 -8.11
N ALA A 31 -14.79 -5.64 -7.97
CA ALA A 31 -15.39 -4.44 -8.55
C ALA A 31 -15.57 -4.58 -10.06
N LYS A 32 -14.54 -5.08 -10.79
CA LYS A 32 -14.64 -5.33 -12.24
C LYS A 32 -15.82 -6.25 -12.58
N VAL A 33 -15.96 -7.36 -11.85
CA VAL A 33 -17.06 -8.32 -12.05
C VAL A 33 -18.42 -7.69 -11.76
N VAL A 34 -18.55 -6.94 -10.67
CA VAL A 34 -19.81 -6.29 -10.28
C VAL A 34 -20.22 -5.22 -11.30
N LEU A 35 -19.28 -4.39 -11.75
CA LEU A 35 -19.52 -3.33 -12.73
C LEU A 35 -20.03 -3.90 -14.07
N THR A 36 -19.43 -4.99 -14.55
CA THR A 36 -19.91 -5.68 -15.76
C THR A 36 -21.27 -6.35 -15.54
N ARG A 37 -21.48 -7.00 -14.39
CA ARG A 37 -22.77 -7.66 -14.08
C ARG A 37 -23.95 -6.69 -13.96
N LEU A 38 -23.71 -5.50 -13.43
CA LEU A 38 -24.74 -4.46 -13.29
C LEU A 38 -24.98 -3.68 -14.59
N GLY A 39 -24.26 -3.98 -15.68
CA GLY A 39 -24.38 -3.25 -16.94
C GLY A 39 -23.91 -1.79 -16.85
N LEU A 40 -23.10 -1.46 -15.83
CA LEU A 40 -22.58 -0.09 -15.60
C LEU A 40 -21.40 0.25 -16.50
N VAL A 41 -20.84 -0.75 -17.19
CA VAL A 41 -19.66 -0.62 -18.06
C VAL A 41 -19.92 -1.43 -19.31
N SER A 42 -19.81 -0.80 -20.48
CA SER A 42 -19.93 -1.47 -21.77
C SER A 42 -18.66 -2.29 -22.11
N ASP A 43 -18.76 -3.25 -23.01
CA ASP A 43 -17.61 -4.09 -23.43
C ASP A 43 -16.41 -3.28 -23.92
N ARG A 44 -16.66 -2.08 -24.48
CA ARG A 44 -15.62 -1.16 -24.95
C ARG A 44 -14.90 -0.43 -23.81
N GLU A 45 -15.54 -0.30 -22.65
CA GLU A 45 -15.03 0.43 -21.48
C GLU A 45 -14.37 -0.50 -20.44
N VAL A 46 -14.66 -1.82 -20.48
CA VAL A 46 -14.12 -2.80 -19.52
C VAL A 46 -12.60 -2.73 -19.42
N ALA A 47 -11.90 -2.58 -20.55
CA ALA A 47 -10.44 -2.47 -20.57
C ALA A 47 -9.94 -1.20 -19.83
N ALA A 48 -10.57 -0.06 -20.09
CA ALA A 48 -10.22 1.21 -19.46
C ALA A 48 -10.52 1.19 -17.95
N VAL A 49 -11.71 0.72 -17.55
CA VAL A 49 -12.09 0.57 -16.14
C VAL A 49 -11.16 -0.40 -15.41
N SER A 50 -10.79 -1.51 -16.06
CA SER A 50 -9.83 -2.47 -15.51
C SER A 50 -8.47 -1.83 -15.25
N ALA A 51 -7.99 -0.99 -16.16
CA ALA A 51 -6.73 -0.26 -16.01
C ALA A 51 -6.78 0.73 -14.84
N VAL A 52 -7.86 1.51 -14.71
CA VAL A 52 -8.03 2.47 -13.61
C VAL A 52 -8.12 1.76 -12.26
N LEU A 53 -8.91 0.70 -12.14
CA LEU A 53 -9.02 -0.06 -10.88
C LEU A 53 -7.71 -0.76 -10.49
N SER A 54 -6.93 -1.21 -11.47
CA SER A 54 -5.59 -1.74 -11.22
C SER A 54 -4.63 -0.62 -10.78
N ALA A 55 -4.69 0.56 -11.38
CA ALA A 55 -3.88 1.71 -11.01
C ALA A 55 -4.20 2.21 -9.58
N ALA A 56 -5.48 2.21 -9.19
CA ALA A 56 -5.90 2.54 -7.83
C ALA A 56 -5.31 1.57 -6.79
N ALA A 57 -5.28 0.26 -7.09
CA ALA A 57 -4.64 -0.73 -6.22
C ALA A 57 -3.13 -0.50 -6.09
N LEU A 58 -2.46 -0.02 -7.16
CA LEU A 58 -1.03 0.32 -7.11
C LEU A 58 -0.72 1.49 -6.15
N THR A 59 -1.68 2.37 -5.84
CA THR A 59 -1.46 3.43 -4.85
C THR A 59 -1.22 2.86 -3.45
N TYR A 60 -1.88 1.76 -3.08
CA TYR A 60 -1.60 1.05 -1.82
C TYR A 60 -0.22 0.40 -1.81
N VAL A 61 0.21 -0.14 -2.95
CA VAL A 61 1.57 -0.69 -3.11
C VAL A 61 2.62 0.41 -2.92
N ALA A 62 2.40 1.57 -3.54
CA ALA A 62 3.28 2.72 -3.39
C ALA A 62 3.36 3.16 -1.93
N ALA A 63 2.23 3.26 -1.23
CA ALA A 63 2.19 3.59 0.19
C ALA A 63 2.97 2.59 1.05
N LEU A 64 2.81 1.28 0.78
CA LEU A 64 3.59 0.23 1.45
C LEU A 64 5.09 0.41 1.23
N ILE A 65 5.53 0.58 -0.02
CA ILE A 65 6.94 0.79 -0.34
C ILE A 65 7.47 2.04 0.36
N SER A 66 6.74 3.15 0.33
CA SER A 66 7.11 4.38 1.03
C SER A 66 7.26 4.18 2.54
N SER A 67 6.33 3.45 3.17
CA SER A 67 6.41 3.17 4.61
C SER A 67 7.63 2.30 4.97
N ILE A 68 7.96 1.30 4.14
CA ILE A 68 9.16 0.46 4.29
C ILE A 68 10.42 1.31 4.16
N LEU A 69 10.50 2.18 3.14
CA LEU A 69 11.66 3.05 2.93
C LEU A 69 11.86 4.00 4.10
N GLU A 70 10.79 4.56 4.65
CA GLU A 70 10.87 5.44 5.82
C GLU A 70 11.27 4.67 7.07
N LEU A 71 10.77 3.44 7.27
CA LEU A 71 11.19 2.57 8.37
C LEU A 71 12.68 2.21 8.27
N LEU A 72 13.17 1.88 7.07
CA LEU A 72 14.59 1.61 6.81
C LEU A 72 15.44 2.84 7.10
N ARG A 73 15.04 4.03 6.63
CA ARG A 73 15.68 5.31 6.96
C ARG A 73 15.73 5.51 8.48
N LEU A 74 14.60 5.26 9.16
CA LEU A 74 14.41 5.12 10.60
C LEU A 74 15.57 4.43 11.30
N ILE A 75 15.74 3.17 10.90
CA ILE A 75 16.69 2.21 11.47
C ILE A 75 18.13 2.62 11.18
N LEU A 76 18.42 3.08 9.96
CA LEU A 76 19.78 3.52 9.57
C LEU A 76 20.23 4.73 10.41
N ILE A 77 19.34 5.72 10.59
CA ILE A 77 19.59 6.86 11.47
C ILE A 77 19.84 6.39 12.90
N ALA A 78 19.00 5.52 13.43
CA ALA A 78 19.15 5.00 14.80
C ALA A 78 20.48 4.25 15.01
N ARG A 79 20.94 3.48 14.01
CA ARG A 79 22.23 2.78 14.08
C ARG A 79 23.42 3.72 14.02
N TYR A 80 23.36 4.76 13.17
CA TYR A 80 24.44 5.73 13.06
C TYR A 80 24.63 6.50 14.37
N PHE A 81 23.53 7.00 14.95
CA PHE A 81 23.58 7.75 16.21
C PHE A 81 23.79 6.89 17.46
N GLY A 82 23.58 5.58 17.40
CA GLY A 82 23.76 4.66 18.53
C GLY A 82 25.01 3.79 18.47
N GLY A 83 25.85 3.95 17.43
CA GLY A 83 27.10 3.20 17.24
C GLY A 83 28.36 3.96 17.65
N ASP A 84 28.21 5.22 18.09
CA ASP A 84 29.31 6.11 18.51
C ASP A 84 29.48 6.18 20.04
N ASP A 85 28.87 5.25 20.79
CA ASP A 85 29.02 5.07 22.25
C ASP A 85 29.86 3.83 22.60
#